data_AF-F0IFR1-F1
#
_entry.id   AF-F0IFR1-F1
#
_cell.length_a   1.000
_cell.length_b   1.000
_cell.length_c   1.000
_cell.angle_alpha   90.00
_cell.angle_beta   90.00
_cell.angle_gamma   90.00
#
_symmetry.space_group_name_H-M   'P 1'
#
loop_
_entity.id
_entity.type
_entity.pdbx_description
1 polymer ?
#
loop_
_entity_poly.entity_id
_entity_poly.type
_entity_poly.pdbx_seq_one_letter_code
_entity_poly.pdbx_strand_id
1 'polypeptide(L)'
;MRTVLSFILTLSVGATLLAQESDTLTTRYKVLAKGNLYITGNNILNRQEGKKLSANKANDDTTTGMKVNDNQTMEYIDIDKDKNTFSSSAANVLLPKNSKILFAGLYWSATYPFERGELKAGKVVISDAKREPVEEVLLKLPKGKYTSVKGQFVFDGSTDSRFIDKNAPYVMFADVTKLLQEAKRLDGEYTVANIRSAKGMITGGACAGWALVIAYENPQEPFRKIDIKDGFLAVKESKDVIFTNFKIPSVKEVFPRLIGAALDADIDQGENKMGIFSQKVGIYMETRTRKVKNFLNSSITYGEDIIKERKPNSKNTLGIDIFSVEVPNYDFEVFPVGGDFLRVNFSSTHDEFYTYLLGLAIHTEEGTSLRDEEVDRILGKKPTPKPVTHQAQTPVSTQEKQPVSTAVQPKTTLQPKTEVAQAGIAKVTNTQNPISKPVQQQPSSQSVSEKAEIPSNVYKIKVDNVKKGCYLILGAYSSKENVDKYIFNLRQKGMHAEGSFFYPVKNLHYAYSYYLPTYEEALKKQREVNTLKKANPALEKVKDVWILIVE
;
A
#
# COMPACT_ATOMS: atom_id res chain seq x y z
N MET A 1 -9.74 70.53 -44.02
CA MET A 1 -8.63 70.39 -43.05
C MET A 1 -9.13 69.62 -41.84
N ARG A 2 -8.26 68.75 -41.28
CA ARG A 2 -8.18 68.31 -39.87
C ARG A 2 -9.37 67.58 -39.18
N THR A 3 -9.02 66.39 -38.70
CA THR A 3 -9.35 65.77 -37.40
C THR A 3 -10.81 65.44 -37.05
N VAL A 4 -11.11 64.14 -37.07
CA VAL A 4 -11.91 63.49 -36.02
C VAL A 4 -11.05 62.39 -35.40
N LEU A 5 -11.00 62.35 -34.06
CA LEU A 5 -10.25 61.38 -33.27
C LEU A 5 -11.06 60.08 -33.15
N SER A 6 -10.41 58.93 -33.17
CA SER A 6 -11.05 57.66 -32.75
C SER A 6 -10.04 56.78 -32.04
N PHE A 7 -10.22 56.66 -30.72
CA PHE A 7 -9.49 55.74 -29.86
C PHE A 7 -10.13 54.36 -29.99
N ILE A 8 -9.37 53.37 -30.48
CA ILE A 8 -9.77 51.96 -30.39
C ILE A 8 -9.15 51.39 -29.11
N LEU A 9 -10.00 51.10 -28.13
CA LEU A 9 -9.62 50.44 -26.88
C LEU A 9 -9.55 48.93 -27.11
N THR A 10 -8.36 48.38 -27.32
CA THR A 10 -8.16 46.92 -27.41
C THR A 10 -8.28 46.27 -26.03
N LEU A 11 -9.37 45.53 -25.81
CA LEU A 11 -9.63 44.80 -24.58
C LEU A 11 -8.83 43.48 -24.56
N SER A 12 -7.66 43.49 -23.91
CA SER A 12 -6.84 42.29 -23.71
C SER A 12 -7.42 41.41 -22.58
N VAL A 13 -8.23 40.43 -22.97
CA VAL A 13 -8.69 39.36 -22.05
C VAL A 13 -7.49 38.46 -21.72
N GLY A 14 -6.85 38.72 -20.58
CA GLY A 14 -5.81 37.85 -20.04
C GLY A 14 -6.39 36.51 -19.59
N ALA A 15 -6.17 35.46 -20.38
CA ALA A 15 -6.42 34.10 -19.91
C ALA A 15 -5.37 33.76 -18.83
N THR A 16 -5.80 33.64 -17.57
CA THR A 16 -4.96 33.10 -16.51
C THR A 16 -4.72 31.62 -16.78
N LEU A 17 -3.55 31.29 -17.34
CA LEU A 17 -3.03 29.93 -17.36
C LEU A 17 -2.85 29.48 -15.91
N LEU A 18 -3.78 28.67 -15.41
CA LEU A 18 -3.56 27.91 -14.19
C LEU A 18 -2.48 26.87 -14.52
N ALA A 19 -1.29 27.04 -13.96
CA ALA A 19 -0.32 25.96 -13.94
C ALA A 19 -0.95 24.77 -13.20
N GLN A 20 -1.10 23.64 -13.89
CA GLN A 20 -1.50 22.40 -13.25
C GLN A 20 -0.38 22.01 -12.27
N GLU A 21 -0.68 21.88 -10.98
CA GLU A 21 0.28 21.30 -10.02
C GLU A 21 0.63 19.89 -10.50
N SER A 22 1.83 19.71 -11.03
CA SER A 22 2.30 18.44 -11.61
C SER A 22 2.91 17.49 -10.56
N ASP A 23 2.62 17.74 -9.27
CA ASP A 23 3.19 17.03 -8.12
C ASP A 23 2.16 16.88 -6.99
N THR A 24 0.96 16.40 -7.34
CA THR A 24 -0.18 16.17 -6.43
C THR A 24 -1.12 15.08 -6.98
N LEU A 25 -2.01 14.53 -6.13
CA LEU A 25 -3.11 13.66 -6.55
C LEU A 25 -4.47 14.33 -6.26
N THR A 26 -5.27 14.53 -7.31
CA THR A 26 -6.60 15.16 -7.25
C THR A 26 -7.71 14.12 -7.39
N THR A 27 -8.93 14.40 -6.93
CA THR A 27 -10.03 13.41 -7.02
C THR A 27 -10.50 13.24 -8.48
N ARG A 28 -10.30 12.03 -9.02
CA ARG A 28 -10.86 11.55 -10.29
C ARG A 28 -12.34 11.21 -10.15
N TYR A 29 -12.68 10.46 -9.11
CA TYR A 29 -13.99 9.83 -8.95
C TYR A 29 -14.37 9.71 -7.47
N LYS A 30 -15.60 10.05 -7.12
CA LYS A 30 -16.11 10.04 -5.74
C LYS A 30 -17.58 9.62 -5.72
N VAL A 31 -17.96 8.68 -4.85
CA VAL A 31 -19.34 8.18 -4.73
C VAL A 31 -19.66 7.68 -3.31
N LEU A 32 -20.94 7.72 -2.93
CA LEU A 32 -21.49 6.98 -1.78
C LEU A 32 -22.25 5.76 -2.32
N ALA A 33 -21.83 4.56 -1.95
CA ALA A 33 -22.49 3.32 -2.37
C ALA A 33 -22.30 2.20 -1.33
N LYS A 34 -23.19 1.19 -1.35
CA LYS A 34 -22.89 -0.11 -0.75
C LYS A 34 -21.91 -0.82 -1.66
N GLY A 35 -20.63 -0.82 -1.30
CA GLY A 35 -19.60 -1.13 -2.29
C GLY A 35 -18.17 -1.04 -1.78
N ASN A 36 -17.22 -1.27 -2.68
CA ASN A 36 -15.80 -1.27 -2.36
C ASN A 36 -14.95 -0.92 -3.59
N LEU A 37 -13.63 -0.83 -3.36
CA LEU A 37 -12.62 -0.72 -4.41
C LEU A 37 -11.98 -2.08 -4.69
N TYR A 38 -11.69 -2.34 -5.95
CA TYR A 38 -10.83 -3.41 -6.42
C TYR A 38 -9.73 -2.81 -7.30
N ILE A 39 -8.52 -3.35 -7.22
CA ILE A 39 -7.41 -3.00 -8.10
C ILE A 39 -6.67 -4.27 -8.51
N THR A 40 -6.27 -4.33 -9.77
CA THR A 40 -5.42 -5.37 -10.33
C THR A 40 -4.53 -4.74 -11.41
N GLY A 41 -3.58 -5.48 -11.94
CA GLY A 41 -2.66 -4.97 -12.95
C GLY A 41 -1.44 -5.86 -13.14
N ASN A 42 -0.54 -5.47 -14.04
CA ASN A 42 0.71 -6.18 -14.23
C ASN A 42 1.82 -5.30 -14.84
N ASN A 43 3.07 -5.72 -14.68
CA ASN A 43 4.18 -5.15 -15.44
C ASN A 43 4.13 -5.59 -16.91
N ILE A 44 4.73 -4.78 -17.80
CA ILE A 44 4.84 -5.04 -19.25
C ILE A 44 6.31 -5.12 -19.71
N LEU A 45 7.26 -4.73 -18.86
CA LEU A 45 8.71 -4.99 -19.03
C LEU A 45 9.19 -6.06 -18.04
N ASN A 46 10.25 -6.78 -18.41
CA ASN A 46 10.96 -7.71 -17.54
C ASN A 46 12.40 -7.93 -18.05
N ARG A 47 13.28 -8.47 -17.21
CA ARG A 47 14.69 -8.72 -17.58
C ARG A 47 14.84 -9.77 -18.67
N GLN A 48 15.83 -9.55 -19.54
CA GLN A 48 16.27 -10.45 -20.60
C GLN A 48 17.78 -10.72 -20.43
N GLU A 49 18.21 -11.99 -20.51
CA GLU A 49 19.64 -12.36 -20.56
C GLU A 49 19.88 -13.40 -21.67
N GLY A 50 20.19 -12.90 -22.86
CA GLY A 50 20.46 -13.72 -24.05
C GLY A 50 19.34 -14.73 -24.33
N LYS A 51 19.69 -16.02 -24.36
CA LYS A 51 18.75 -17.15 -24.46
C LYS A 51 18.43 -17.83 -23.12
N LYS A 52 19.04 -17.39 -22.01
CA LYS A 52 18.91 -18.04 -20.68
C LYS A 52 17.69 -17.54 -19.91
N LEU A 53 17.44 -16.22 -19.98
CA LEU A 53 16.30 -15.56 -19.34
C LEU A 53 15.50 -14.81 -20.40
N SER A 54 14.20 -15.10 -20.44
CA SER A 54 13.21 -14.44 -21.29
C SER A 54 12.37 -13.48 -20.45
N ALA A 55 12.06 -12.30 -20.98
CA ALA A 55 11.11 -11.37 -20.38
C ALA A 55 9.74 -12.01 -20.08
N ASN A 56 9.32 -13.01 -20.85
CA ASN A 56 8.07 -13.75 -20.61
C ASN A 56 8.10 -14.67 -19.38
N LYS A 57 9.27 -14.87 -18.75
CA LYS A 57 9.43 -15.71 -17.55
C LYS A 57 9.37 -14.86 -16.29
N ALA A 58 8.46 -15.23 -15.39
CA ALA A 58 8.27 -14.59 -14.09
C ALA A 58 9.60 -14.31 -13.36
N ASN A 59 9.65 -13.15 -12.71
CA ASN A 59 10.75 -12.76 -11.85
C ASN A 59 10.41 -13.04 -10.39
N ASP A 60 10.93 -14.16 -9.91
CA ASP A 60 10.77 -14.65 -8.54
C ASP A 60 11.99 -14.33 -7.67
N ASP A 61 12.97 -13.60 -8.21
CA ASP A 61 14.16 -13.17 -7.49
C ASP A 61 13.82 -11.95 -6.64
N THR A 62 13.71 -12.20 -5.34
CA THR A 62 13.47 -11.19 -4.30
C THR A 62 14.68 -11.04 -3.39
N THR A 63 15.89 -11.35 -3.88
CA THR A 63 17.12 -11.21 -3.07
C THR A 63 17.65 -9.78 -3.12
N THR A 64 18.01 -9.26 -1.95
CA THR A 64 18.64 -7.94 -1.79
C THR A 64 20.05 -7.95 -2.37
N GLY A 65 20.42 -6.92 -3.12
CA GLY A 65 21.79 -6.55 -3.44
C GLY A 65 22.18 -6.56 -4.91
N MET A 66 21.32 -6.97 -5.87
CA MET A 66 21.76 -7.11 -7.28
C MET A 66 20.78 -6.85 -8.44
N LYS A 67 19.46 -6.73 -8.26
CA LYS A 67 18.52 -6.66 -9.41
C LYS A 67 17.38 -5.66 -9.25
N VAL A 68 17.77 -4.41 -9.02
CA VAL A 68 16.99 -3.22 -9.43
C VAL A 68 16.89 -3.15 -10.95
N ASN A 69 15.88 -2.46 -11.48
CA ASN A 69 15.62 -2.27 -12.91
C ASN A 69 16.79 -1.58 -13.65
N ASP A 70 17.47 -0.64 -12.99
CA ASP A 70 18.71 0.06 -13.41
C ASP A 70 19.77 -0.88 -13.98
N ASN A 71 19.91 -2.05 -13.34
CA ASN A 71 20.97 -3.02 -13.59
C ASN A 71 20.48 -4.22 -14.41
N GLN A 72 19.36 -4.09 -15.14
CA GLN A 72 18.79 -5.14 -15.98
C GLN A 72 18.60 -4.66 -17.42
N THR A 73 18.91 -5.50 -18.40
CA THR A 73 18.44 -5.29 -19.78
C THR A 73 16.95 -5.65 -19.83
N MET A 74 16.10 -4.63 -19.93
CA MET A 74 14.65 -4.75 -19.88
C MET A 74 14.06 -4.89 -21.29
N GLU A 75 13.20 -5.87 -21.49
CA GLU A 75 12.50 -6.09 -22.77
C GLU A 75 11.00 -6.31 -22.51
N TYR A 76 10.19 -6.09 -23.55
CA TYR A 76 8.75 -6.29 -23.46
C TYR A 76 8.40 -7.75 -23.12
N ILE A 77 7.45 -7.89 -22.20
CA ILE A 77 6.67 -9.10 -22.01
C ILE A 77 5.65 -9.17 -23.15
N ASP A 78 5.53 -10.33 -23.79
CA ASP A 78 4.47 -10.65 -24.74
C ASP A 78 3.95 -12.08 -24.51
N ILE A 79 2.79 -12.19 -23.85
CA ILE A 79 2.18 -13.47 -23.44
C ILE A 79 1.25 -14.10 -24.49
N ASP A 80 0.75 -13.33 -25.46
CA ASP A 80 0.02 -13.85 -26.61
C ASP A 80 0.73 -13.57 -27.92
N LYS A 81 0.88 -14.62 -28.74
CA LYS A 81 1.59 -14.59 -30.02
C LYS A 81 0.79 -13.90 -31.14
N ASP A 82 0.03 -12.86 -30.79
CA ASP A 82 -0.69 -12.03 -31.75
C ASP A 82 0.34 -11.18 -32.51
N LYS A 83 0.14 -11.00 -33.82
CA LYS A 83 1.07 -10.23 -34.66
C LYS A 83 0.80 -8.72 -34.59
N ASN A 84 -0.31 -8.33 -33.97
CA ASN A 84 -0.71 -6.94 -33.76
C ASN A 84 -0.28 -6.43 -32.37
N THR A 85 0.30 -7.30 -31.54
CA THR A 85 0.91 -6.94 -30.26
C THR A 85 2.44 -6.92 -30.37
N PHE A 86 3.08 -5.96 -29.72
CA PHE A 86 4.54 -5.97 -29.48
C PHE A 86 4.88 -6.14 -27.99
N SER A 87 3.87 -5.96 -27.14
CA SER A 87 3.91 -6.24 -25.71
C SER A 87 2.51 -6.66 -25.27
N SER A 88 2.40 -7.61 -24.34
CA SER A 88 1.14 -8.06 -23.74
C SER A 88 1.37 -8.68 -22.35
N SER A 89 0.56 -8.29 -21.36
CA SER A 89 0.54 -8.94 -20.05
C SER A 89 -0.87 -8.94 -19.45
N ALA A 90 -1.15 -9.91 -18.58
CA ALA A 90 -2.50 -10.12 -18.05
C ALA A 90 -2.58 -10.20 -16.53
N ALA A 91 -3.75 -9.85 -16.01
CA ALA A 91 -4.14 -10.02 -14.63
C ALA A 91 -5.64 -10.36 -14.54
N ASN A 92 -6.03 -11.15 -13.55
CA ASN A 92 -7.45 -11.42 -13.32
C ASN A 92 -8.13 -10.27 -12.57
N VAL A 93 -9.41 -10.08 -12.89
CA VAL A 93 -10.39 -9.40 -12.03
C VAL A 93 -11.26 -10.47 -11.38
N LEU A 94 -11.50 -10.32 -10.07
CA LEU A 94 -12.39 -11.16 -9.26
C LEU A 94 -13.21 -10.26 -8.35
N LEU A 95 -14.48 -10.01 -8.69
CA LEU A 95 -15.40 -9.22 -7.88
C LEU A 95 -16.31 -10.13 -7.05
N PRO A 96 -16.90 -9.64 -5.93
CA PRO A 96 -17.98 -10.36 -5.27
C PRO A 96 -19.15 -10.62 -6.24
N LYS A 97 -19.84 -11.75 -6.07
CA LYS A 97 -21.00 -12.09 -6.92
C LYS A 97 -22.07 -11.01 -6.83
N ASN A 98 -22.73 -10.74 -7.96
CA ASN A 98 -23.77 -9.71 -8.11
C ASN A 98 -23.29 -8.26 -7.94
N SER A 99 -21.98 -8.00 -8.02
CA SER A 99 -21.45 -6.63 -8.07
C SER A 99 -21.79 -5.94 -9.40
N LYS A 100 -22.01 -4.62 -9.35
CA LYS A 100 -22.17 -3.75 -10.52
C LYS A 100 -21.01 -2.77 -10.60
N ILE A 101 -20.52 -2.49 -11.80
CA ILE A 101 -19.45 -1.50 -12.03
C ILE A 101 -20.04 -0.09 -11.91
N LEU A 102 -19.53 0.71 -10.98
CA LEU A 102 -19.84 2.13 -10.83
C LEU A 102 -18.85 3.01 -11.60
N PHE A 103 -17.57 2.63 -11.56
CA PHE A 103 -16.47 3.26 -12.28
C PHE A 103 -15.36 2.24 -12.54
N ALA A 104 -14.71 2.31 -13.70
CA ALA A 104 -13.51 1.56 -14.00
C ALA A 104 -12.49 2.43 -14.76
N GLY A 105 -11.31 2.61 -14.16
CA GLY A 105 -10.20 3.37 -14.73
C GLY A 105 -9.05 2.45 -15.11
N LEU A 106 -8.65 2.47 -16.38
CA LEU A 106 -7.42 1.82 -16.85
C LEU A 106 -6.30 2.87 -16.87
N TYR A 107 -5.23 2.58 -16.14
CA TYR A 107 -4.00 3.37 -16.14
C TYR A 107 -2.87 2.55 -16.75
N TRP A 108 -2.00 3.19 -17.53
CA TRP A 108 -0.72 2.63 -17.94
C TRP A 108 0.39 3.68 -17.80
N SER A 109 1.57 3.23 -17.39
CA SER A 109 2.67 4.10 -17.02
C SER A 109 4.00 3.44 -17.33
N ALA A 110 4.98 4.24 -17.74
CA ALA A 110 6.34 3.79 -17.96
C ALA A 110 7.36 4.93 -17.90
N THR A 111 8.62 4.59 -17.67
CA THR A 111 9.79 5.44 -18.00
C THR A 111 10.05 5.36 -19.51
N TYR A 112 9.94 6.48 -20.23
CA TYR A 112 10.08 6.51 -21.69
C TYR A 112 10.68 7.81 -22.23
N PRO A 113 12.00 8.04 -22.04
CA PRO A 113 12.71 9.14 -22.67
C PRO A 113 13.01 8.85 -24.15
N PHE A 114 13.22 7.57 -24.50
CA PHE A 114 13.56 7.07 -25.84
C PHE A 114 13.32 5.55 -25.93
N GLU A 115 13.33 4.98 -27.14
CA GLU A 115 12.98 3.58 -27.42
C GLU A 115 14.01 2.56 -26.89
N ARG A 116 15.32 2.83 -26.98
CA ARG A 116 16.32 1.86 -26.50
C ARG A 116 17.64 2.47 -26.03
N GLY A 117 18.06 2.10 -24.81
CA GLY A 117 19.41 2.33 -24.29
C GLY A 117 20.20 1.03 -24.14
N GLU A 118 21.53 1.10 -24.22
CA GLU A 118 22.42 -0.06 -24.12
C GLU A 118 23.66 0.26 -23.28
N LEU A 119 24.11 -0.69 -22.45
CA LEU A 119 25.35 -0.56 -21.69
C LEU A 119 26.56 -0.84 -22.59
N LYS A 120 27.37 0.19 -22.85
CA LYS A 120 28.61 0.11 -23.65
C LYS A 120 29.77 0.67 -22.84
N ALA A 121 30.82 -0.13 -22.66
CA ALA A 121 32.01 0.20 -21.85
C ALA A 121 31.68 0.80 -20.46
N GLY A 122 30.67 0.24 -19.78
CA GLY A 122 30.25 0.68 -18.44
C GLY A 122 29.40 1.96 -18.40
N LYS A 123 28.93 2.46 -19.55
CA LYS A 123 28.03 3.63 -19.64
C LYS A 123 26.78 3.28 -20.44
N VAL A 124 25.63 3.82 -20.03
CA VAL A 124 24.41 3.80 -20.84
C VAL A 124 24.60 4.69 -22.07
N VAL A 125 24.26 4.18 -23.24
CA VAL A 125 24.30 4.88 -24.53
C VAL A 125 22.95 4.70 -25.22
N ILE A 126 22.37 5.80 -25.72
CA ILE A 126 21.14 5.76 -26.51
C ILE A 126 21.43 5.07 -27.85
N SER A 127 20.70 4.00 -28.13
CA SER A 127 20.83 3.18 -29.36
C SER A 127 19.67 3.41 -30.33
N ASP A 128 18.49 3.76 -29.82
CA ASP A 128 17.37 4.30 -30.57
C ASP A 128 16.77 5.46 -29.76
N ALA A 129 16.84 6.66 -30.33
CA ALA A 129 16.40 7.92 -29.73
C ALA A 129 14.91 8.23 -30.02
N LYS A 130 14.21 7.38 -30.76
CA LYS A 130 12.80 7.60 -31.08
C LYS A 130 11.94 7.56 -29.82
N ARG A 131 10.92 8.43 -29.74
CA ARG A 131 9.81 8.31 -28.79
C ARG A 131 8.52 8.29 -29.60
N GLU A 132 7.76 7.21 -29.47
CA GLU A 132 6.50 7.01 -30.19
C GLU A 132 5.29 7.48 -29.35
N PRO A 133 4.12 7.75 -29.95
CA PRO A 133 2.88 8.00 -29.22
C PRO A 133 2.53 6.85 -28.26
N VAL A 134 2.06 7.21 -27.07
CA VAL A 134 1.72 6.30 -25.95
C VAL A 134 0.23 6.31 -25.61
N GLU A 135 -0.56 7.11 -26.34
CA GLU A 135 -1.95 7.42 -25.99
C GLU A 135 -2.95 6.29 -26.31
N GLU A 136 -2.51 5.21 -26.95
CA GLU A 136 -3.38 4.10 -27.35
C GLU A 136 -2.77 2.75 -26.97
N VAL A 137 -3.59 1.90 -26.34
CA VAL A 137 -3.27 0.52 -25.95
C VAL A 137 -4.38 -0.43 -26.40
N LEU A 138 -4.12 -1.73 -26.41
CA LEU A 138 -5.12 -2.75 -26.68
C LEU A 138 -5.57 -3.43 -25.36
N LEU A 139 -6.87 -3.42 -25.09
CA LEU A 139 -7.48 -4.11 -23.95
C LEU A 139 -8.31 -5.31 -24.41
N LYS A 140 -8.11 -6.48 -23.79
CA LYS A 140 -8.89 -7.70 -24.00
C LYS A 140 -9.57 -8.11 -22.70
N LEU A 141 -10.90 -8.04 -22.71
CA LEU A 141 -11.77 -8.50 -21.61
C LEU A 141 -11.82 -10.04 -21.52
N PRO A 142 -12.32 -10.64 -20.42
CA PRO A 142 -12.43 -12.08 -20.26
C PRO A 142 -13.24 -12.76 -21.38
N LYS A 143 -12.57 -13.63 -22.16
CA LYS A 143 -13.12 -14.28 -23.37
C LYS A 143 -13.54 -13.31 -24.49
N GLY A 144 -13.09 -12.06 -24.45
CA GLY A 144 -13.28 -11.06 -25.48
C GLY A 144 -12.22 -11.12 -26.59
N LYS A 145 -12.26 -10.13 -27.48
CA LYS A 145 -11.18 -9.79 -28.41
C LYS A 145 -10.44 -8.55 -27.90
N TYR A 146 -9.29 -8.25 -28.47
CA TYR A 146 -8.66 -6.94 -28.27
C TYR A 146 -9.55 -5.82 -28.84
N THR A 147 -9.65 -4.75 -28.07
CA THR A 147 -10.29 -3.48 -28.42
C THR A 147 -9.28 -2.36 -28.17
N SER A 148 -9.17 -1.41 -29.10
CA SER A 148 -8.35 -0.21 -28.89
C SER A 148 -8.95 0.66 -27.78
N VAL A 149 -8.09 1.14 -26.88
CA VAL A 149 -8.42 2.04 -25.79
C VAL A 149 -7.49 3.25 -25.90
N LYS A 150 -8.08 4.42 -26.16
CA LYS A 150 -7.37 5.71 -26.17
C LYS A 150 -7.48 6.39 -24.81
N GLY A 151 -6.35 6.82 -24.27
CA GLY A 151 -6.25 7.53 -23.00
C GLY A 151 -5.95 9.02 -23.15
N GLN A 152 -5.80 9.67 -22.00
CA GLN A 152 -5.34 11.04 -21.81
C GLN A 152 -4.15 11.04 -20.85
N PHE A 153 -3.20 11.95 -21.05
CA PHE A 153 -2.09 12.12 -20.11
C PHE A 153 -2.62 12.59 -18.75
N VAL A 154 -2.29 11.84 -17.71
CA VAL A 154 -2.28 12.31 -16.32
C VAL A 154 -0.96 13.05 -16.07
N PHE A 155 0.13 12.57 -16.66
CA PHE A 155 1.47 13.16 -16.59
C PHE A 155 2.35 12.74 -17.77
N ASP A 156 3.20 13.64 -18.29
CA ASP A 156 4.26 13.31 -19.27
C ASP A 156 5.60 13.98 -18.90
N GLY A 157 6.51 13.22 -18.31
CA GLY A 157 7.85 13.65 -17.94
C GLY A 157 8.75 14.06 -19.11
N SER A 158 8.40 13.74 -20.36
CA SER A 158 9.10 14.29 -21.54
C SER A 158 8.78 15.76 -21.80
N THR A 159 7.78 16.32 -21.12
CA THR A 159 7.38 17.74 -21.20
C THR A 159 7.61 18.51 -19.90
N ASP A 160 7.95 17.82 -18.81
CA ASP A 160 8.20 18.39 -17.49
C ASP A 160 9.72 18.57 -17.27
N SER A 161 10.15 19.78 -16.93
CA SER A 161 11.57 20.13 -16.76
C SER A 161 12.28 19.37 -15.63
N ARG A 162 11.54 18.70 -14.73
CA ARG A 162 12.10 17.81 -13.71
C ARG A 162 12.63 16.48 -14.28
N PHE A 163 12.20 16.10 -15.50
CA PHE A 163 12.41 14.75 -16.06
C PHE A 163 12.81 14.68 -17.54
N ILE A 164 12.76 15.79 -18.29
CA ILE A 164 12.99 15.82 -19.76
C ILE A 164 14.34 15.25 -20.22
N ASP A 165 15.37 15.29 -19.36
CA ASP A 165 16.71 14.69 -19.61
C ASP A 165 17.03 13.49 -18.68
N LYS A 166 16.01 12.85 -18.10
CA LYS A 166 16.13 11.69 -17.18
C LYS A 166 15.43 10.44 -17.76
N ASN A 167 14.73 9.69 -16.91
CA ASN A 167 13.90 8.52 -17.20
C ASN A 167 12.50 8.88 -17.73
N ALA A 168 12.13 10.17 -17.80
CA ALA A 168 10.89 10.69 -18.39
C ALA A 168 9.64 9.81 -18.16
N PRO A 169 9.20 9.64 -16.89
CA PRO A 169 8.03 8.83 -16.57
C PRO A 169 6.75 9.47 -17.13
N TYR A 170 5.85 8.66 -17.67
CA TYR A 170 4.51 9.09 -18.07
C TYR A 170 3.45 8.26 -17.36
N VAL A 171 2.25 8.85 -17.23
CA VAL A 171 1.04 8.18 -16.74
C VAL A 171 -0.12 8.55 -17.66
N MET A 172 -0.80 7.54 -18.18
CA MET A 172 -1.98 7.63 -19.01
C MET A 172 -3.20 7.10 -18.27
N PHE A 173 -4.37 7.67 -18.54
CA PHE A 173 -5.67 7.24 -18.01
C PHE A 173 -6.70 7.08 -19.13
N ALA A 174 -7.52 6.02 -19.05
CA ALA A 174 -8.76 5.88 -19.82
C ALA A 174 -9.92 5.43 -18.92
N ASP A 175 -11.07 6.08 -19.06
CA ASP A 175 -12.33 5.60 -18.48
C ASP A 175 -12.85 4.43 -19.33
N VAL A 176 -12.84 3.23 -18.73
CA VAL A 176 -13.33 1.99 -19.34
C VAL A 176 -14.63 1.51 -18.67
N THR A 177 -15.30 2.36 -17.90
CA THR A 177 -16.53 2.05 -17.15
C THR A 177 -17.60 1.43 -18.03
N LYS A 178 -17.92 2.09 -19.17
CA LYS A 178 -18.93 1.60 -20.12
C LYS A 178 -18.53 0.25 -20.72
N LEU A 179 -17.26 0.10 -21.11
CA LEU A 179 -16.73 -1.14 -21.70
C LEU A 179 -16.85 -2.33 -20.73
N LEU A 180 -16.65 -2.11 -19.43
CA LEU A 180 -16.88 -3.15 -18.42
C LEU A 180 -18.38 -3.35 -18.11
N GLN A 181 -19.20 -2.30 -18.05
CA GLN A 181 -20.65 -2.42 -17.85
C GLN A 181 -21.35 -3.21 -18.98
N GLU A 182 -20.87 -3.10 -20.22
CA GLU A 182 -21.37 -3.83 -21.38
C GLU A 182 -20.71 -5.22 -21.56
N ALA A 183 -19.77 -5.60 -20.68
CA ALA A 183 -19.04 -6.86 -20.79
C ALA A 183 -19.92 -8.08 -20.46
N LYS A 184 -19.92 -9.08 -21.35
CA LYS A 184 -20.63 -10.37 -21.13
C LYS A 184 -20.11 -11.17 -19.92
N ARG A 185 -18.93 -10.81 -19.40
CA ARG A 185 -18.28 -11.44 -18.24
C ARG A 185 -17.30 -10.45 -17.61
N LEU A 186 -17.53 -10.12 -16.34
CA LEU A 186 -16.64 -9.28 -15.54
C LEU A 186 -15.47 -10.06 -14.94
N ASP A 187 -15.69 -11.27 -14.42
CA ASP A 187 -14.65 -12.05 -13.75
C ASP A 187 -13.79 -12.86 -14.73
N GLY A 188 -12.47 -12.84 -14.50
CA GLY A 188 -11.49 -13.60 -15.28
C GLY A 188 -10.32 -12.74 -15.76
N GLU A 189 -9.62 -13.22 -16.78
CA GLU A 189 -8.38 -12.64 -17.30
C GLU A 189 -8.62 -11.40 -18.17
N TYR A 190 -7.96 -10.29 -17.80
CA TYR A 190 -7.85 -9.07 -18.59
C TYR A 190 -6.41 -8.99 -19.11
N THR A 191 -6.24 -8.76 -20.42
CA THR A 191 -4.92 -8.54 -21.03
C THR A 191 -4.83 -7.11 -21.53
N VAL A 192 -3.74 -6.41 -21.18
CA VAL A 192 -3.39 -5.12 -21.77
C VAL A 192 -2.12 -5.30 -22.58
N ALA A 193 -2.11 -4.70 -23.78
CA ALA A 193 -1.06 -4.86 -24.76
C ALA A 193 -0.72 -3.52 -25.44
N ASN A 194 0.45 -3.46 -26.06
CA ASN A 194 1.00 -2.29 -26.74
C ASN A 194 1.26 -1.07 -25.85
N ILE A 195 1.50 -1.28 -24.55
CA ILE A 195 2.09 -0.25 -23.69
C ILE A 195 3.55 -0.07 -24.11
N ARG A 196 3.95 1.19 -24.37
CA ARG A 196 5.32 1.55 -24.74
C ARG A 196 6.16 1.97 -23.55
N SER A 197 7.46 1.73 -23.66
CA SER A 197 8.46 2.12 -22.68
C SER A 197 9.84 2.13 -23.32
N ALA A 198 10.85 2.62 -22.59
CA ALA A 198 12.22 2.33 -22.96
C ALA A 198 12.49 0.82 -22.85
N LYS A 199 13.42 0.33 -23.69
CA LYS A 199 14.00 -1.01 -23.61
C LYS A 199 15.51 -0.94 -23.38
N GLY A 200 16.08 -2.09 -23.03
CA GLY A 200 17.49 -2.25 -22.74
C GLY A 200 17.81 -1.68 -21.36
N MET A 201 18.86 -0.87 -21.27
CA MET A 201 19.30 -0.24 -20.02
C MET A 201 19.26 1.27 -20.19
N ILE A 202 18.56 1.98 -19.30
CA ILE A 202 18.51 3.45 -19.27
C ILE A 202 18.96 3.98 -17.91
N THR A 203 19.30 5.27 -17.84
CA THR A 203 19.59 5.95 -16.57
C THR A 203 18.29 6.07 -15.75
N GLY A 204 18.27 5.56 -14.52
CA GLY A 204 17.09 5.61 -13.65
C GLY A 204 15.95 4.70 -14.12
N GLY A 205 16.29 3.48 -14.52
CA GLY A 205 15.36 2.36 -14.60
C GLY A 205 14.48 2.34 -15.84
N ALA A 206 14.41 1.18 -16.51
CA ALA A 206 13.34 0.92 -17.47
C ALA A 206 12.23 0.12 -16.76
N CYS A 207 11.14 0.79 -16.37
CA CYS A 207 9.97 0.15 -15.78
C CYS A 207 8.68 0.57 -16.49
N ALA A 208 7.71 -0.36 -16.57
CA ALA A 208 6.45 -0.14 -17.29
C ALA A 208 5.38 -1.16 -16.90
N GLY A 209 4.11 -0.73 -16.87
CA GLY A 209 2.98 -1.59 -16.53
C GLY A 209 1.64 -0.88 -16.60
N TRP A 210 0.61 -1.54 -16.08
CA TRP A 210 -0.77 -1.05 -16.05
C TRP A 210 -1.49 -1.43 -14.77
N ALA A 211 -2.45 -0.60 -14.38
CA ALA A 211 -3.37 -0.82 -13.26
C ALA A 211 -4.82 -0.59 -13.71
N LEU A 212 -5.71 -1.51 -13.37
CA LEU A 212 -7.15 -1.38 -13.53
C LEU A 212 -7.79 -1.23 -12.16
N VAL A 213 -8.30 -0.02 -11.87
CA VAL A 213 -9.10 0.26 -10.66
C VAL A 213 -10.58 0.17 -10.98
N ILE A 214 -11.34 -0.48 -10.10
CA ILE A 214 -12.78 -0.65 -10.22
C ILE A 214 -13.44 -0.22 -8.91
N ALA A 215 -14.36 0.75 -8.96
CA ALA A 215 -15.34 0.97 -7.92
C ALA A 215 -16.61 0.18 -8.28
N TYR A 216 -17.12 -0.62 -7.35
CA TYR A 216 -18.31 -1.44 -7.57
C TYR A 216 -19.35 -1.28 -6.46
N GLU A 217 -20.62 -1.38 -6.84
CA GLU A 217 -21.75 -1.56 -5.92
C GLU A 217 -21.96 -3.05 -5.67
N ASN A 218 -22.17 -3.46 -4.42
CA ASN A 218 -22.73 -4.76 -4.06
C ASN A 218 -23.68 -4.60 -2.87
N PRO A 219 -24.95 -5.06 -2.94
CA PRO A 219 -25.90 -4.94 -1.83
C PRO A 219 -25.48 -5.63 -0.51
N GLN A 220 -24.50 -6.54 -0.56
CA GLN A 220 -23.94 -7.23 0.62
C GLN A 220 -22.75 -6.49 1.25
N GLU A 221 -22.20 -5.46 0.60
CA GLU A 221 -21.18 -4.59 1.19
C GLU A 221 -21.85 -3.48 2.04
N PRO A 222 -21.15 -2.96 3.08
CA PRO A 222 -21.60 -1.80 3.83
C PRO A 222 -21.54 -0.52 2.98
N PHE A 223 -22.26 0.52 3.40
CA PHE A 223 -22.11 1.86 2.81
C PHE A 223 -20.70 2.39 3.02
N ARG A 224 -20.06 2.78 1.93
CA ARG A 224 -18.75 3.43 1.92
C ARG A 224 -18.79 4.73 1.11
N LYS A 225 -18.07 5.75 1.58
CA LYS A 225 -17.51 6.76 0.69
C LYS A 225 -16.36 6.11 -0.06
N ILE A 226 -16.41 6.15 -1.37
CA ILE A 226 -15.33 5.75 -2.27
C ILE A 226 -14.79 7.02 -2.90
N ASP A 227 -13.48 7.25 -2.80
CA ASP A 227 -12.76 8.40 -3.36
C ASP A 227 -11.50 7.86 -4.05
N ILE A 228 -11.38 8.08 -5.36
CA ILE A 228 -10.22 7.71 -6.18
C ILE A 228 -9.54 9.01 -6.59
N LYS A 229 -8.26 9.12 -6.27
CA LYS A 229 -7.39 10.24 -6.64
C LYS A 229 -6.33 9.79 -7.64
N ASP A 230 -6.09 10.60 -8.65
CA ASP A 230 -5.03 10.42 -9.63
C ASP A 230 -4.28 11.74 -9.90
N GLY A 231 -3.12 11.60 -10.53
CA GLY A 231 -2.16 12.68 -10.73
C GLY A 231 -0.75 12.09 -10.82
N PHE A 232 0.23 12.82 -10.32
CA PHE A 232 1.61 12.34 -10.26
C PHE A 232 2.30 12.94 -9.03
N LEU A 233 3.07 12.11 -8.32
CA LEU A 233 3.87 12.50 -7.16
C LEU A 233 5.25 11.87 -7.26
N ALA A 234 6.29 12.70 -7.29
CA ALA A 234 7.67 12.25 -7.13
C ALA A 234 8.04 12.20 -5.63
N VAL A 235 8.29 11.00 -5.11
CA VAL A 235 8.51 10.75 -3.69
C VAL A 235 9.99 10.51 -3.42
N LYS A 236 10.72 11.59 -3.15
CA LYS A 236 12.14 11.55 -2.76
C LYS A 236 12.39 11.66 -1.24
N GLU A 237 11.50 12.36 -0.55
CA GLU A 237 11.57 12.55 0.91
C GLU A 237 10.24 12.16 1.55
N SER A 238 9.25 13.04 1.48
CA SER A 238 7.93 12.83 2.05
C SER A 238 6.86 13.57 1.25
N LYS A 239 5.75 12.90 0.95
CA LYS A 239 4.61 13.44 0.21
C LYS A 239 3.31 13.00 0.88
N ASP A 240 2.40 13.93 1.12
CA ASP A 240 1.11 13.68 1.75
C ASP A 240 -0.02 13.69 0.71
N VAL A 241 -0.94 12.73 0.81
CA VAL A 241 -2.21 12.70 0.09
C VAL A 241 -3.34 12.69 1.12
N ILE A 242 -4.25 13.66 1.02
CA ILE A 242 -5.28 13.90 2.02
C ILE A 242 -6.65 13.49 1.49
N PHE A 243 -7.37 12.67 2.27
CA PHE A 243 -8.80 12.41 2.11
C PHE A 243 -9.58 13.13 3.22
N THR A 244 -10.66 13.80 2.85
CA THR A 244 -11.55 14.53 3.76
C THR A 244 -13.02 14.19 3.49
N ASN A 245 -13.94 14.85 4.21
CA ASN A 245 -15.39 14.86 3.95
C ASN A 245 -16.01 13.45 3.99
N PHE A 246 -15.56 12.61 4.93
CA PHE A 246 -16.25 11.38 5.33
C PHE A 246 -16.67 11.51 6.81
N LYS A 247 -17.46 10.57 7.34
CA LYS A 247 -17.74 10.51 8.77
C LYS A 247 -17.72 9.07 9.22
N ILE A 248 -16.80 8.74 10.13
CA ILE A 248 -16.71 7.40 10.72
C ILE A 248 -17.99 7.09 11.53
N PRO A 249 -18.70 5.99 11.23
CA PRO A 249 -19.86 5.53 11.98
C PRO A 249 -19.57 5.38 13.48
N SER A 250 -20.51 5.83 14.29
CA SER A 250 -20.35 5.93 15.75
C SER A 250 -20.43 4.62 16.54
N VAL A 251 -20.81 3.51 15.91
CA VAL A 251 -21.24 2.28 16.60
C VAL A 251 -20.34 1.04 16.40
N LYS A 252 -19.34 1.10 15.51
CA LYS A 252 -18.43 -0.02 15.26
C LYS A 252 -17.10 0.46 14.68
N GLU A 253 -16.01 -0.20 15.04
CA GLU A 253 -14.74 -0.08 14.33
C GLU A 253 -14.93 -0.33 12.83
N VAL A 254 -14.28 0.51 12.03
CA VAL A 254 -14.32 0.42 10.58
C VAL A 254 -12.93 0.19 10.04
N PHE A 255 -12.83 -0.69 9.05
CA PHE A 255 -11.59 -1.08 8.41
C PHE A 255 -11.66 -0.62 6.94
N PRO A 256 -11.10 0.56 6.61
CA PRO A 256 -11.13 1.09 5.26
C PRO A 256 -10.23 0.29 4.32
N ARG A 257 -10.61 0.19 3.05
CA ARG A 257 -9.70 -0.32 2.02
C ARG A 257 -8.96 0.83 1.38
N LEU A 258 -7.63 0.78 1.39
CA LEU A 258 -6.76 1.67 0.62
C LEU A 258 -6.19 0.88 -0.56
N ILE A 259 -6.19 1.48 -1.74
CA ILE A 259 -5.53 0.96 -2.95
C ILE A 259 -4.58 2.01 -3.52
N GLY A 260 -3.56 1.58 -4.24
CA GLY A 260 -2.72 2.50 -4.99
C GLY A 260 -1.80 1.79 -5.98
N ALA A 261 -1.16 2.60 -6.83
CA ALA A 261 -0.17 2.14 -7.79
C ALA A 261 1.00 3.13 -7.90
N ALA A 262 2.20 2.58 -8.02
CA ALA A 262 3.45 3.32 -8.17
C ALA A 262 4.34 2.71 -9.27
N LEU A 263 5.23 3.54 -9.77
CA LEU A 263 6.26 3.29 -10.77
C LEU A 263 7.62 3.55 -10.12
N ASP A 264 8.65 2.83 -10.57
CA ASP A 264 10.04 2.95 -10.09
C ASP A 264 10.22 2.75 -8.58
N ALA A 265 9.38 1.92 -7.96
CA ALA A 265 9.46 1.58 -6.53
C ALA A 265 10.14 0.22 -6.34
N ASP A 266 11.45 0.18 -6.41
CA ASP A 266 12.21 -1.07 -6.52
C ASP A 266 12.38 -1.83 -5.19
N ILE A 267 12.60 -3.15 -5.28
CA ILE A 267 12.66 -4.03 -4.10
C ILE A 267 13.86 -3.76 -3.18
N ASP A 268 14.86 -3.03 -3.66
CA ASP A 268 16.12 -2.75 -2.94
C ASP A 268 16.59 -1.30 -3.16
N GLN A 269 15.64 -0.37 -3.03
CA GLN A 269 15.82 1.07 -3.32
C GLN A 269 15.92 1.92 -2.02
N GLY A 270 16.43 1.33 -0.94
CA GLY A 270 16.40 1.93 0.40
C GLY A 270 15.06 1.71 1.11
N GLU A 271 14.60 2.70 1.90
CA GLU A 271 13.34 2.59 2.65
C GLU A 271 12.18 3.35 1.98
N ASN A 272 11.38 2.66 1.15
CA ASN A 272 10.15 3.19 0.54
C ASN A 272 8.92 2.88 1.42
N LYS A 273 8.39 3.86 2.15
CA LYS A 273 7.36 3.68 3.19
C LYS A 273 6.00 4.24 2.77
N MET A 274 4.95 3.62 3.31
CA MET A 274 3.62 4.21 3.37
C MET A 274 3.17 4.31 4.83
N GLY A 275 2.81 5.52 5.26
CA GLY A 275 2.25 5.79 6.58
C GLY A 275 0.82 6.31 6.48
N ILE A 276 0.02 6.06 7.51
CA ILE A 276 -1.36 6.52 7.60
C ILE A 276 -1.53 7.26 8.92
N PHE A 277 -1.97 8.51 8.81
CA PHE A 277 -2.02 9.47 9.90
C PHE A 277 -3.42 10.06 10.02
N SER A 278 -3.95 10.06 11.23
CA SER A 278 -5.09 10.86 11.64
C SER A 278 -4.64 12.07 12.45
N GLN A 279 -5.58 12.81 13.00
CA GLN A 279 -5.28 13.93 13.90
C GLN A 279 -4.68 13.47 15.25
N LYS A 280 -4.78 12.18 15.61
CA LYS A 280 -4.36 11.65 16.93
C LYS A 280 -3.15 10.73 16.86
N VAL A 281 -3.04 9.91 15.82
CA VAL A 281 -2.03 8.83 15.74
C VAL A 281 -1.56 8.66 14.30
N GLY A 282 -0.32 8.16 14.15
CA GLY A 282 0.25 7.72 12.90
C GLY A 282 0.73 6.27 13.01
N ILE A 283 0.49 5.49 11.96
CA ILE A 283 0.99 4.12 11.81
C ILE A 283 1.74 3.99 10.49
N TYR A 284 2.75 3.11 10.44
CA TYR A 284 3.34 2.69 9.16
C TYR A 284 2.74 1.37 8.71
N MET A 285 2.47 1.24 7.42
CA MET A 285 1.80 0.06 6.89
C MET A 285 2.78 -1.11 6.74
N GLU A 286 2.38 -2.30 7.17
CA GLU A 286 3.06 -3.56 6.89
C GLU A 286 2.03 -4.67 6.68
N THR A 287 2.29 -5.48 5.65
CA THR A 287 1.63 -6.76 5.42
C THR A 287 2.62 -7.93 5.57
N ARG A 288 2.14 -9.16 5.43
CA ARG A 288 3.01 -10.34 5.27
C ARG A 288 4.08 -10.13 4.19
N THR A 289 3.70 -9.51 3.08
CA THR A 289 4.53 -9.35 1.86
C THR A 289 5.23 -8.00 1.69
N ARG A 290 4.77 -6.94 2.38
CA ARG A 290 5.28 -5.56 2.28
C ARG A 290 5.71 -5.05 3.66
N LYS A 291 6.96 -4.66 3.85
CA LYS A 291 7.52 -4.35 5.19
C LYS A 291 7.41 -2.86 5.53
N VAL A 292 7.33 -2.50 6.82
CA VAL A 292 7.28 -1.09 7.26
C VAL A 292 8.33 -0.22 6.56
N LYS A 293 9.57 -0.75 6.48
CA LYS A 293 10.70 -0.05 5.86
C LYS A 293 10.67 -0.08 4.33
N ASN A 294 10.11 -1.12 3.71
CA ASN A 294 9.99 -1.21 2.26
C ASN A 294 8.59 -1.74 1.90
N PHE A 295 7.61 -0.82 1.94
CA PHE A 295 6.21 -1.11 1.68
C PHE A 295 5.95 -1.11 0.17
N LEU A 296 6.56 -0.18 -0.59
CA LEU A 296 6.52 -0.14 -2.05
C LEU A 296 7.80 -0.81 -2.57
N ASN A 297 7.68 -2.07 -2.99
CA ASN A 297 8.80 -3.01 -3.13
C ASN A 297 8.72 -3.84 -4.41
N SER A 298 8.17 -3.26 -5.48
CA SER A 298 7.94 -3.91 -6.77
C SER A 298 7.13 -5.20 -6.67
N SER A 299 6.02 -5.14 -5.94
CA SER A 299 5.08 -6.25 -5.83
C SER A 299 3.66 -5.84 -6.19
N ILE A 300 2.82 -6.84 -6.52
CA ILE A 300 1.40 -6.65 -6.84
C ILE A 300 0.60 -7.51 -5.88
N THR A 301 -0.11 -6.87 -4.94
CA THR A 301 -0.72 -7.54 -3.77
C THR A 301 -2.18 -7.17 -3.56
N TYR A 302 -2.96 -8.10 -3.01
CA TYR A 302 -4.31 -7.86 -2.54
C TYR A 302 -4.47 -8.37 -1.11
N GLY A 303 -4.72 -7.46 -0.17
CA GLY A 303 -4.59 -7.73 1.25
C GLY A 303 -3.13 -8.03 1.61
N GLU A 304 -2.92 -9.14 2.32
CA GLU A 304 -1.60 -9.54 2.82
C GLU A 304 -0.69 -10.18 1.76
N ASP A 305 -1.25 -10.65 0.63
CA ASP A 305 -0.61 -11.63 -0.25
C ASP A 305 -0.42 -11.12 -1.70
N ILE A 306 0.60 -11.65 -2.40
CA ILE A 306 0.86 -11.40 -3.82
C ILE A 306 -0.26 -12.01 -4.68
N ILE A 307 -0.79 -11.23 -5.63
CA ILE A 307 -1.75 -11.72 -6.64
C ILE A 307 -1.01 -12.66 -7.59
N LYS A 308 -1.45 -13.92 -7.66
CA LYS A 308 -0.80 -14.99 -8.46
C LYS A 308 -1.46 -15.19 -9.82
N GLU A 309 -2.70 -14.74 -9.96
CA GLU A 309 -3.57 -14.80 -11.12
C GLU A 309 -3.18 -13.72 -12.14
N ARG A 310 -1.90 -13.72 -12.53
CA ARG A 310 -1.25 -12.81 -13.47
C ARG A 310 -0.40 -13.60 -14.47
N LYS A 311 -0.11 -13.00 -15.61
CA LYS A 311 0.79 -13.56 -16.64
C LYS A 311 1.71 -12.46 -17.17
N PRO A 312 3.04 -12.55 -16.92
CA PRO A 312 3.69 -13.41 -15.92
C PRO A 312 3.26 -13.02 -14.49
N ASN A 313 3.45 -13.91 -13.53
CA ASN A 313 3.14 -13.69 -12.10
C ASN A 313 4.38 -13.41 -11.25
N SER A 314 5.29 -12.57 -11.75
CA SER A 314 6.52 -12.15 -11.06
C SER A 314 6.26 -11.70 -9.61
N LYS A 315 7.07 -12.17 -8.66
CA LYS A 315 7.12 -11.64 -7.28
C LYS A 315 7.78 -10.26 -7.20
N ASN A 316 8.78 -10.02 -8.05
CA ASN A 316 9.46 -8.74 -8.22
C ASN A 316 9.18 -8.24 -9.65
N THR A 317 8.41 -7.17 -9.78
CA THR A 317 7.94 -6.61 -11.06
C THR A 317 8.91 -5.62 -11.71
N LEU A 318 10.04 -5.29 -11.06
CA LEU A 318 11.05 -4.35 -11.55
C LEU A 318 10.47 -2.94 -11.81
N GLY A 319 10.00 -2.30 -10.74
CA GLY A 319 9.49 -0.94 -10.67
C GLY A 319 7.97 -0.79 -10.53
N ILE A 320 7.15 -1.79 -10.91
CA ILE A 320 5.67 -1.65 -10.90
C ILE A 320 5.06 -2.16 -9.60
N ASP A 321 4.65 -1.24 -8.74
CA ASP A 321 4.03 -1.59 -7.46
C ASP A 321 2.52 -1.32 -7.48
N ILE A 322 1.71 -2.32 -7.09
CA ILE A 322 0.26 -2.18 -6.95
C ILE A 322 -0.20 -2.83 -5.64
N PHE A 323 -0.92 -2.09 -4.80
CA PHE A 323 -1.42 -2.62 -3.54
C PHE A 323 -2.92 -2.42 -3.38
N SER A 324 -3.55 -3.39 -2.74
CA SER A 324 -4.77 -3.19 -1.95
C SER A 324 -4.49 -3.62 -0.52
N VAL A 325 -4.72 -2.76 0.46
CA VAL A 325 -4.58 -3.07 1.88
C VAL A 325 -5.82 -2.65 2.66
N GLU A 326 -6.08 -3.35 3.74
CA GLU A 326 -7.01 -2.91 4.76
C GLU A 326 -6.26 -2.04 5.77
N VAL A 327 -6.81 -0.90 6.14
CA VAL A 327 -6.21 -0.01 7.14
C VAL A 327 -6.68 -0.46 8.53
N PRO A 328 -5.78 -0.90 9.43
CA PRO A 328 -6.15 -1.37 10.75
C PRO A 328 -6.65 -0.20 11.61
N ASN A 329 -7.70 -0.46 12.39
CA ASN A 329 -8.39 0.56 13.20
C ASN A 329 -8.93 0.01 14.52
N TYR A 330 -8.11 -0.79 15.21
CA TYR A 330 -8.46 -1.31 16.52
C TYR A 330 -8.59 -0.18 17.55
N ASP A 331 -9.53 -0.32 18.48
CA ASP A 331 -9.93 0.63 19.52
C ASP A 331 -10.28 2.04 18.99
N PHE A 332 -10.62 2.17 17.70
CA PHE A 332 -10.80 3.46 17.01
C PHE A 332 -9.57 4.40 17.09
N GLU A 333 -8.35 3.86 17.26
CA GLU A 333 -7.13 4.67 17.39
C GLU A 333 -6.88 5.50 16.12
N VAL A 334 -6.82 4.84 14.97
CA VAL A 334 -6.52 5.48 13.68
C VAL A 334 -7.70 6.31 13.20
N PHE A 335 -8.92 5.78 13.24
CA PHE A 335 -10.14 6.47 12.85
C PHE A 335 -11.07 6.62 14.06
N PRO A 336 -10.92 7.69 14.86
CA PRO A 336 -11.81 7.96 15.97
C PRO A 336 -13.25 8.17 15.49
N VAL A 337 -14.22 7.83 16.35
CA VAL A 337 -15.65 8.09 16.11
C VAL A 337 -15.87 9.56 15.73
N GLY A 338 -16.59 9.78 14.62
CA GLY A 338 -16.85 11.12 14.09
C GLY A 338 -15.69 11.77 13.32
N GLY A 339 -14.55 11.10 13.17
CA GLY A 339 -13.44 11.59 12.34
C GLY A 339 -13.80 11.71 10.86
N ASP A 340 -13.16 12.66 10.19
CA ASP A 340 -13.45 13.09 8.81
C ASP A 340 -12.21 13.28 7.93
N PHE A 341 -11.02 13.06 8.49
CA PHE A 341 -9.70 13.33 7.91
C PHE A 341 -8.82 12.09 7.91
N LEU A 342 -8.17 11.82 6.79
CA LEU A 342 -7.09 10.83 6.67
C LEU A 342 -5.96 11.38 5.82
N ARG A 343 -4.73 11.26 6.32
CA ARG A 343 -3.51 11.59 5.56
C ARG A 343 -2.72 10.32 5.30
N VAL A 344 -2.52 9.99 4.03
CA VAL A 344 -1.60 8.95 3.59
C VAL A 344 -0.28 9.63 3.24
N ASN A 345 0.79 9.24 3.91
CA ASN A 345 2.13 9.71 3.65
C ASN A 345 2.90 8.66 2.86
N PHE A 346 3.55 9.08 1.77
CA PHE A 346 4.57 8.32 1.10
C PHE A 346 5.93 8.92 1.43
N SER A 347 6.92 8.09 1.73
CA SER A 347 8.29 8.56 1.98
C SER A 347 9.35 7.64 1.41
N SER A 348 10.48 8.24 1.02
CA SER A 348 11.72 7.55 0.65
C SER A 348 12.87 8.12 1.49
N THR A 349 14.00 7.43 1.47
CA THR A 349 15.22 7.78 2.23
C THR A 349 16.47 7.87 1.36
N HIS A 350 16.42 7.43 0.11
CA HIS A 350 17.59 7.32 -0.76
C HIS A 350 17.30 7.85 -2.17
N ASP A 351 16.30 7.27 -2.83
CA ASP A 351 15.99 7.52 -4.24
C ASP A 351 14.52 7.95 -4.44
N GLU A 352 14.15 8.39 -5.65
CA GLU A 352 12.77 8.79 -5.96
C GLU A 352 11.94 7.65 -6.59
N PHE A 353 10.72 7.43 -6.09
CA PHE A 353 9.69 6.62 -6.75
C PHE A 353 8.48 7.48 -7.09
N TYR A 354 7.64 7.02 -8.02
CA TYR A 354 6.51 7.81 -8.54
C TYR A 354 5.17 7.16 -8.19
N THR A 355 4.33 7.82 -7.40
CA THR A 355 2.94 7.36 -7.14
C THR A 355 1.95 8.22 -7.92
N TYR A 356 0.95 7.58 -8.53
CA TYR A 356 0.05 8.24 -9.49
C TYR A 356 -1.44 7.91 -9.29
N LEU A 357 -1.74 6.97 -8.41
CA LEU A 357 -3.11 6.50 -8.13
C LEU A 357 -3.23 6.15 -6.65
N LEU A 358 -4.25 6.69 -5.98
CA LEU A 358 -4.60 6.35 -4.61
C LEU A 358 -6.12 6.35 -4.42
N GLY A 359 -6.70 5.26 -3.92
CA GLY A 359 -8.14 5.14 -3.70
C GLY A 359 -8.49 4.68 -2.29
N LEU A 360 -9.48 5.32 -1.67
CA LEU A 360 -9.98 5.01 -0.33
C LEU A 360 -11.46 4.58 -0.41
N ALA A 361 -11.79 3.44 0.19
CA ALA A 361 -13.16 2.99 0.41
C ALA A 361 -13.43 2.84 1.92
N ILE A 362 -14.04 3.88 2.50
CA ILE A 362 -14.22 4.07 3.94
C ILE A 362 -15.70 4.04 4.31
N HIS A 363 -16.04 3.26 5.36
CA HIS A 363 -17.41 3.17 5.87
C HIS A 363 -17.93 4.54 6.31
N THR A 364 -19.21 4.82 6.08
CA THR A 364 -19.86 6.08 6.50
C THR A 364 -21.34 5.88 6.82
N GLU A 365 -21.95 6.83 7.53
CA GLU A 365 -23.36 6.77 7.95
C GLU A 365 -24.32 7.06 6.77
N GLU A 366 -25.44 6.33 6.70
CA GLU A 366 -26.48 6.50 5.68
C GLU A 366 -27.27 7.80 5.93
N GLY A 367 -26.76 8.91 5.40
CA GLY A 367 -27.30 10.26 5.61
C GLY A 367 -26.29 11.39 5.45
N THR A 368 -24.98 11.11 5.38
CA THR A 368 -23.99 12.14 5.00
C THR A 368 -24.18 12.53 3.54
N SER A 369 -24.81 13.70 3.32
CA SER A 369 -24.96 14.34 2.01
C SER A 369 -23.58 14.64 1.40
N LEU A 370 -23.10 13.79 0.47
CA LEU A 370 -21.92 14.06 -0.37
C LEU A 370 -22.17 15.13 -1.45
N ARG A 371 -22.78 16.25 -1.07
CA ARG A 371 -22.82 17.48 -1.86
C ARG A 371 -21.54 18.27 -1.62
N ASP A 372 -20.42 17.72 -2.08
CA ASP A 372 -19.23 18.52 -2.34
C ASP A 372 -19.54 19.41 -3.56
N GLU A 373 -19.34 20.74 -3.46
CA GLU A 373 -19.49 21.64 -4.63
C GLU A 373 -18.53 21.25 -5.77
N GLU A 374 -17.43 20.58 -5.43
CA GLU A 374 -16.49 19.95 -6.34
C GLU A 374 -17.12 18.79 -7.15
N VAL A 375 -18.06 18.03 -6.59
CA VAL A 375 -18.77 16.96 -7.32
C VAL A 375 -19.74 17.54 -8.34
N ASP A 376 -20.49 18.60 -8.01
CA ASP A 376 -21.34 19.31 -8.98
C ASP A 376 -20.50 19.93 -10.11
N ARG A 377 -19.29 20.42 -9.80
CA ARG A 377 -18.32 20.96 -10.76
C ARG A 377 -17.73 19.88 -11.67
N ILE A 378 -17.35 18.71 -11.14
CA ILE A 378 -16.85 17.55 -11.91
C ILE A 378 -17.95 16.95 -12.81
N LEU A 379 -19.21 16.94 -12.36
CA LEU A 379 -20.38 16.48 -13.13
C LEU A 379 -20.93 17.53 -14.13
N GLY A 380 -20.30 18.69 -14.26
CA GLY A 380 -20.66 19.72 -15.25
C GLY A 380 -22.03 20.38 -15.03
N LYS A 381 -22.62 20.29 -13.83
CA LYS A 381 -23.92 20.91 -13.54
C LYS A 381 -23.71 22.32 -12.99
N LYS A 382 -24.38 23.31 -13.61
CA LYS A 382 -24.41 24.68 -13.08
C LYS A 382 -25.09 24.70 -11.70
N PRO A 383 -24.56 25.46 -10.72
CA PRO A 383 -25.17 25.56 -9.40
C PRO A 383 -26.57 26.20 -9.50
N THR A 384 -27.58 25.52 -8.96
CA THR A 384 -28.90 26.11 -8.74
C THR A 384 -28.81 27.14 -7.61
N PRO A 385 -29.30 28.39 -7.80
CA PRO A 385 -29.27 29.37 -6.73
C PRO A 385 -30.17 28.93 -5.57
N LYS A 386 -29.66 29.05 -4.33
CA LYS A 386 -30.47 28.81 -3.12
C LYS A 386 -31.50 29.95 -2.95
N PRO A 387 -32.69 29.67 -2.37
CA PRO A 387 -33.66 30.72 -2.05
C PRO A 387 -33.08 31.73 -1.06
N VAL A 388 -33.29 33.02 -1.30
CA VAL A 388 -32.89 34.09 -0.38
C VAL A 388 -33.97 34.25 0.69
N THR A 389 -33.64 33.91 1.94
CA THR A 389 -34.47 34.28 3.09
C THR A 389 -34.05 35.66 3.58
N HIS A 390 -34.90 36.67 3.40
CA HIS A 390 -34.68 37.98 3.99
C HIS A 390 -34.81 37.90 5.52
N GLN A 391 -33.76 38.21 6.25
CA GLN A 391 -33.85 38.51 7.68
C GLN A 391 -34.02 40.02 7.88
N ALA A 392 -35.09 40.40 8.58
CA ALA A 392 -35.31 41.77 9.01
C ALA A 392 -34.32 42.15 10.12
N GLN A 393 -33.81 43.38 10.06
CA GLN A 393 -32.82 43.91 11.00
C GLN A 393 -33.48 44.29 12.33
N THR A 394 -32.73 44.18 13.43
CA THR A 394 -32.93 45.02 14.62
C THR A 394 -31.57 45.31 15.27
N PRO A 395 -31.28 46.53 15.76
CA PRO A 395 -29.92 46.95 16.04
C PRO A 395 -29.48 46.82 17.50
N VAL A 396 -28.16 46.96 17.69
CA VAL A 396 -27.42 46.91 18.96
C VAL A 396 -27.80 48.04 19.92
N SER A 397 -27.73 47.78 21.23
CA SER A 397 -27.55 48.83 22.24
C SER A 397 -26.50 48.42 23.28
N THR A 398 -25.79 49.42 23.82
CA THR A 398 -24.57 49.31 24.62
C THR A 398 -24.86 49.33 26.14
N GLN A 399 -23.85 49.04 26.94
CA GLN A 399 -23.90 48.91 28.41
C GLN A 399 -24.29 50.19 29.17
N GLU A 400 -24.95 50.06 30.34
CA GLU A 400 -24.54 50.81 31.55
C GLU A 400 -24.97 50.20 32.91
N LYS A 401 -23.98 50.12 33.82
CA LYS A 401 -23.99 50.23 35.30
C LYS A 401 -24.85 49.34 36.24
N GLN A 402 -24.33 49.28 37.47
CA GLN A 402 -24.56 48.34 38.59
C GLN A 402 -25.47 48.98 39.68
N PRO A 403 -26.02 48.23 40.68
CA PRO A 403 -25.24 48.03 41.93
C PRO A 403 -25.43 46.71 42.73
N VAL A 404 -24.32 46.34 43.40
CA VAL A 404 -24.05 45.56 44.64
C VAL A 404 -25.18 44.86 45.43
N SER A 405 -24.95 43.58 45.79
CA SER A 405 -25.25 43.00 47.12
C SER A 405 -24.37 41.76 47.43
N THR A 406 -24.21 41.41 48.72
CA THR A 406 -23.04 40.73 49.35
C THR A 406 -23.18 39.22 49.64
N ALA A 407 -22.02 38.58 49.96
CA ALA A 407 -21.82 37.34 50.77
C ALA A 407 -22.10 35.96 50.12
N VAL A 408 -21.41 34.84 50.44
CA VAL A 408 -20.17 34.54 51.23
C VAL A 408 -19.59 33.17 50.76
N GLN A 409 -18.28 32.90 50.91
CA GLN A 409 -17.62 31.59 50.66
C GLN A 409 -17.66 30.65 51.90
N PRO A 410 -17.36 29.35 51.74
CA PRO A 410 -16.05 28.88 52.23
C PRO A 410 -15.28 27.92 51.31
N LYS A 411 -13.95 27.92 51.45
CA LYS A 411 -13.01 26.93 50.90
C LYS A 411 -12.74 25.82 51.93
N THR A 412 -12.37 24.63 51.48
CA THR A 412 -11.49 23.72 52.26
C THR A 412 -10.46 23.01 51.38
N THR A 413 -9.24 22.92 51.89
CA THR A 413 -8.04 22.33 51.28
C THR A 413 -7.95 20.82 51.55
N LEU A 414 -7.21 20.06 50.73
CA LEU A 414 -6.75 18.70 51.07
C LEU A 414 -5.22 18.59 51.01
N GLN A 415 -4.64 17.88 51.98
CA GLN A 415 -3.24 17.48 52.07
C GLN A 415 -3.15 15.96 52.37
N PRO A 416 -1.97 15.31 52.18
CA PRO A 416 -1.88 13.86 52.00
C PRO A 416 -1.79 13.04 53.29
N LYS A 417 -1.83 11.70 53.16
CA LYS A 417 -1.64 10.71 54.24
C LYS A 417 -0.36 9.88 54.08
N THR A 418 0.16 9.42 55.22
CA THR A 418 1.50 8.86 55.45
C THR A 418 1.54 7.33 55.50
N GLU A 419 2.75 6.78 55.40
CA GLU A 419 3.15 5.36 55.57
C GLU A 419 2.90 4.77 56.98
N VAL A 420 2.92 3.43 57.08
CA VAL A 420 3.37 2.64 58.26
C VAL A 420 4.16 1.42 57.76
N ALA A 421 5.09 0.90 58.57
CA ALA A 421 6.25 0.11 58.11
C ALA A 421 6.36 -1.37 58.59
N GLN A 422 7.15 -2.14 57.83
CA GLN A 422 8.10 -3.23 58.19
C GLN A 422 7.70 -4.51 58.98
N ALA A 423 7.88 -5.66 58.30
CA ALA A 423 8.59 -6.89 58.73
C ALA A 423 8.85 -7.80 57.49
N GLY A 424 9.80 -8.76 57.43
CA GLY A 424 10.98 -9.02 58.27
C GLY A 424 11.72 -10.35 57.94
N ILE A 425 13.02 -10.26 57.56
CA ILE A 425 14.11 -11.30 57.66
C ILE A 425 13.92 -12.69 57.01
N ALA A 426 14.75 -13.03 56.00
CA ALA A 426 15.75 -14.12 56.06
C ALA A 426 16.48 -14.37 54.71
N LYS A 427 17.82 -14.37 54.72
CA LYS A 427 18.67 -14.95 53.65
C LYS A 427 19.06 -16.37 54.05
N VAL A 428 19.18 -17.28 53.08
CA VAL A 428 20.17 -18.36 53.15
C VAL A 428 20.92 -18.43 51.82
N THR A 429 22.23 -18.21 51.89
CA THR A 429 23.19 -18.50 50.83
C THR A 429 23.80 -19.87 51.13
N ASN A 430 24.04 -20.72 50.13
CA ASN A 430 25.30 -21.46 50.13
C ASN A 430 25.75 -21.97 48.76
N THR A 431 27.00 -21.65 48.46
CA THR A 431 27.85 -22.21 47.41
C THR A 431 28.29 -23.64 47.73
N GLN A 432 28.56 -24.47 46.72
CA GLN A 432 29.86 -25.15 46.54
C GLN A 432 29.94 -25.99 45.25
N ASN A 433 30.96 -25.71 44.42
CA ASN A 433 31.63 -26.73 43.59
C ASN A 433 32.75 -27.36 44.42
N PRO A 434 33.22 -28.56 44.05
CA PRO A 434 34.67 -28.75 43.91
C PRO A 434 35.10 -29.40 42.58
N ILE A 435 36.42 -29.44 42.39
CA ILE A 435 37.16 -29.63 41.14
C ILE A 435 37.81 -31.03 41.07
N SER A 436 37.90 -31.66 39.90
CA SER A 436 39.13 -32.35 39.42
C SER A 436 39.07 -32.90 37.97
N LYS A 437 40.22 -32.80 37.29
CA LYS A 437 40.67 -33.49 36.05
C LYS A 437 41.85 -34.44 36.45
N PRO A 438 42.53 -35.25 35.59
CA PRO A 438 42.47 -35.42 34.12
C PRO A 438 42.23 -36.91 33.70
N VAL A 439 42.26 -37.35 32.43
CA VAL A 439 43.43 -37.60 31.52
C VAL A 439 42.99 -37.73 30.04
N GLN A 440 43.93 -37.46 29.12
CA GLN A 440 43.90 -37.56 27.64
C GLN A 440 43.36 -38.92 27.11
N GLN A 441 42.74 -39.06 25.92
CA GLN A 441 43.35 -38.86 24.59
C GLN A 441 42.28 -38.95 23.46
N GLN A 442 42.46 -38.18 22.38
CA GLN A 442 41.81 -38.36 21.05
C GLN A 442 42.74 -39.23 20.15
N PRO A 443 42.36 -39.71 18.94
CA PRO A 443 41.05 -39.60 18.27
C PRO A 443 40.54 -40.90 17.59
N SER A 444 39.25 -40.92 17.23
CA SER A 444 38.82 -41.55 15.97
C SER A 444 37.51 -40.93 15.46
N SER A 445 37.48 -40.69 14.16
CA SER A 445 36.34 -40.12 13.44
C SER A 445 35.33 -41.22 13.09
N GLN A 446 34.08 -41.08 13.52
CA GLN A 446 32.96 -41.75 12.87
C GLN A 446 31.70 -40.88 12.91
N SER A 447 31.13 -40.67 11.73
CA SER A 447 29.90 -39.92 11.51
C SER A 447 28.70 -40.65 12.09
N VAL A 448 28.06 -40.07 13.11
CA VAL A 448 26.74 -40.48 13.57
C VAL A 448 25.76 -39.38 13.21
N SER A 449 24.75 -39.73 12.42
CA SER A 449 23.62 -38.86 12.13
C SER A 449 22.73 -38.74 13.38
N GLU A 450 22.93 -37.70 14.17
CA GLU A 450 21.97 -37.33 15.21
C GLU A 450 20.64 -36.93 14.55
N LYS A 451 19.65 -37.85 14.59
CA LYS A 451 18.25 -37.41 14.60
C LYS A 451 18.05 -36.64 15.89
N ALA A 452 18.04 -35.31 15.81
CA ALA A 452 17.77 -34.45 16.95
C ALA A 452 16.45 -34.86 17.62
N GLU A 453 16.56 -35.45 18.82
CA GLU A 453 15.39 -35.86 19.58
C GLU A 453 14.63 -34.60 20.01
N ILE A 454 13.36 -34.51 19.62
CA ILE A 454 12.55 -33.31 19.84
C ILE A 454 12.23 -33.24 21.34
N PRO A 455 12.71 -32.22 22.08
CA PRO A 455 12.52 -32.15 23.52
C PRO A 455 11.03 -32.00 23.88
N SER A 456 10.65 -32.52 25.04
CA SER A 456 9.26 -32.65 25.50
C SER A 456 8.50 -31.33 25.72
N ASN A 457 9.19 -30.19 25.63
CA ASN A 457 8.61 -28.84 25.69
C ASN A 457 8.17 -28.30 24.31
N VAL A 458 8.25 -29.11 23.25
CA VAL A 458 7.75 -28.77 21.91
C VAL A 458 6.32 -29.29 21.77
N TYR A 459 5.38 -28.36 21.58
CA TYR A 459 3.97 -28.72 21.44
C TYR A 459 3.69 -29.28 20.04
N LYS A 460 2.80 -30.27 19.97
CA LYS A 460 2.35 -30.92 18.73
C LYS A 460 0.84 -30.78 18.60
N ILE A 461 0.37 -30.46 17.39
CA ILE A 461 -1.06 -30.46 17.04
C ILE A 461 -1.28 -31.14 15.69
N LYS A 462 -2.49 -31.67 15.49
CA LYS A 462 -2.96 -32.21 14.20
C LYS A 462 -4.11 -31.34 13.72
N VAL A 463 -4.00 -30.79 12.52
CA VAL A 463 -4.96 -29.82 11.97
C VAL A 463 -4.84 -29.74 10.45
N ASP A 464 -5.88 -30.16 9.74
CA ASP A 464 -5.81 -30.35 8.28
C ASP A 464 -5.82 -29.04 7.48
N ASN A 465 -6.32 -27.94 8.07
CA ASN A 465 -6.39 -26.62 7.43
C ASN A 465 -5.12 -25.77 7.62
N VAL A 466 -4.03 -26.35 8.12
CA VAL A 466 -2.74 -25.67 8.36
C VAL A 466 -1.61 -26.51 7.77
N LYS A 467 -0.63 -25.84 7.16
CA LYS A 467 0.48 -26.51 6.47
C LYS A 467 1.36 -27.24 7.49
N LYS A 468 1.61 -28.54 7.27
CA LYS A 468 2.48 -29.36 8.12
C LYS A 468 3.90 -28.80 8.19
N GLY A 469 4.52 -28.85 9.36
CA GLY A 469 5.83 -28.26 9.64
C GLY A 469 5.90 -27.59 11.02
N CYS A 470 6.91 -26.74 11.21
CA CYS A 470 7.19 -26.07 12.48
C CYS A 470 6.82 -24.57 12.41
N TYR A 471 6.14 -24.07 13.44
CA TYR A 471 5.75 -22.67 13.58
C TYR A 471 6.39 -22.05 14.81
N LEU A 472 6.96 -20.86 14.66
CA LEU A 472 7.51 -20.08 15.77
C LEU A 472 6.42 -19.18 16.37
N ILE A 473 5.81 -19.60 17.48
CA ILE A 473 4.61 -18.99 18.05
C ILE A 473 4.91 -17.77 18.94
N LEU A 474 4.23 -16.68 18.63
CA LEU A 474 4.29 -15.38 19.32
C LEU A 474 3.24 -15.28 20.45
N GLY A 475 2.07 -15.91 20.26
CA GLY A 475 0.96 -15.88 21.20
C GLY A 475 -0.25 -16.65 20.66
N ALA A 476 -1.27 -16.85 21.52
CA ALA A 476 -2.53 -17.50 21.15
C ALA A 476 -3.72 -16.77 21.78
N TYR A 477 -4.78 -16.56 21.01
CA TYR A 477 -5.93 -15.71 21.36
C TYR A 477 -7.25 -16.36 20.96
N SER A 478 -8.32 -16.11 21.70
CA SER A 478 -9.67 -16.63 21.41
C SER A 478 -10.43 -15.87 20.30
N SER A 479 -9.87 -14.78 19.78
CA SER A 479 -10.49 -13.95 18.73
C SER A 479 -9.48 -13.63 17.62
N LYS A 480 -9.95 -13.64 16.37
CA LYS A 480 -9.17 -13.24 15.19
C LYS A 480 -8.70 -11.79 15.29
N GLU A 481 -9.59 -10.91 15.74
CA GLU A 481 -9.34 -9.48 15.94
C GLU A 481 -8.19 -9.23 16.94
N ASN A 482 -8.22 -9.93 18.09
CA ASN A 482 -7.17 -9.83 19.11
C ASN A 482 -5.80 -10.33 18.62
N VAL A 483 -5.76 -11.41 17.83
CA VAL A 483 -4.48 -11.90 17.29
C VAL A 483 -3.94 -10.98 16.20
N ASP A 484 -4.80 -10.39 15.38
CA ASP A 484 -4.39 -9.48 14.30
C ASP A 484 -3.90 -8.14 14.87
N LYS A 485 -4.61 -7.59 15.85
CA LYS A 485 -4.17 -6.43 16.65
C LYS A 485 -2.82 -6.69 17.31
N TYR A 486 -2.58 -7.89 17.84
CA TYR A 486 -1.29 -8.26 18.42
C TYR A 486 -0.18 -8.34 17.35
N ILE A 487 -0.43 -9.01 16.22
CA ILE A 487 0.50 -9.11 15.08
C ILE A 487 0.87 -7.71 14.56
N PHE A 488 -0.13 -6.85 14.38
CA PHE A 488 0.07 -5.47 13.93
C PHE A 488 0.94 -4.67 14.92
N ASN A 489 0.65 -4.75 16.22
CA ASN A 489 1.45 -4.10 17.26
C ASN A 489 2.89 -4.62 17.33
N LEU A 490 3.12 -5.91 17.07
CA LEU A 490 4.46 -6.48 16.98
C LEU A 490 5.22 -5.97 15.76
N ARG A 491 4.56 -5.90 14.59
CA ARG A 491 5.10 -5.32 13.34
C ARG A 491 5.55 -3.87 13.53
N GLN A 492 4.70 -3.01 14.13
CA GLN A 492 5.08 -1.61 14.43
C GLN A 492 6.33 -1.47 15.31
N LYS A 493 6.61 -2.47 16.15
CA LYS A 493 7.79 -2.52 17.04
C LYS A 493 9.02 -3.15 16.39
N GLY A 494 8.96 -3.46 15.10
CA GLY A 494 10.03 -4.11 14.34
C GLY A 494 10.16 -5.61 14.58
N MET A 495 9.18 -6.27 15.21
CA MET A 495 9.17 -7.72 15.35
C MET A 495 8.53 -8.39 14.14
N HIS A 496 9.22 -9.36 13.54
CA HIS A 496 8.69 -10.12 12.43
C HIS A 496 7.51 -11.02 12.88
N ALA A 497 6.32 -10.75 12.35
CA ALA A 497 5.10 -11.52 12.58
C ALA A 497 4.40 -11.82 11.23
N GLU A 498 4.55 -13.04 10.73
CA GLU A 498 4.10 -13.45 9.39
C GLU A 498 2.57 -13.59 9.30
N GLY A 499 1.89 -13.99 10.38
CA GLY A 499 0.43 -14.04 10.41
C GLY A 499 -0.16 -14.84 11.58
N SER A 500 -1.41 -15.25 11.42
CA SER A 500 -2.11 -16.14 12.34
C SER A 500 -2.79 -17.31 11.63
N PHE A 501 -2.97 -18.42 12.34
CA PHE A 501 -3.83 -19.53 11.91
C PHE A 501 -4.81 -19.94 13.02
N PHE A 502 -5.96 -20.49 12.64
CA PHE A 502 -6.97 -20.98 13.58
C PHE A 502 -6.80 -22.48 13.84
N TYR A 503 -6.85 -22.87 15.11
CA TYR A 503 -6.83 -24.26 15.57
C TYR A 503 -8.19 -24.63 16.20
N PRO A 504 -9.07 -25.35 15.47
CA PRO A 504 -10.46 -25.58 15.90
C PRO A 504 -10.58 -26.30 17.25
N VAL A 505 -9.72 -27.29 17.53
CA VAL A 505 -9.77 -28.16 18.72
C VAL A 505 -9.64 -27.38 20.04
N LYS A 506 -8.99 -26.21 20.03
CA LYS A 506 -8.87 -25.32 21.20
C LYS A 506 -9.64 -24.01 21.04
N ASN A 507 -10.28 -23.78 19.90
CA ASN A 507 -10.89 -22.50 19.53
C ASN A 507 -9.92 -21.32 19.72
N LEU A 508 -8.69 -21.46 19.24
CA LEU A 508 -7.63 -20.45 19.37
C LEU A 508 -7.03 -20.07 18.02
N HIS A 509 -6.74 -18.79 17.85
CA HIS A 509 -5.90 -18.25 16.81
C HIS A 509 -4.47 -18.09 17.32
N TYR A 510 -3.51 -18.74 16.66
CA TYR A 510 -2.09 -18.69 16.98
C TYR A 510 -1.40 -17.64 16.11
N ALA A 511 -0.80 -16.62 16.72
CA ALA A 511 0.13 -15.70 16.04
C ALA A 511 1.49 -16.39 15.89
N TYR A 512 2.08 -16.31 14.70
CA TYR A 512 3.38 -16.91 14.42
C TYR A 512 4.33 -15.95 13.71
N SER A 513 5.62 -16.10 14.02
CA SER A 513 6.73 -15.33 13.46
C SER A 513 7.18 -15.91 12.14
N TYR A 514 7.49 -17.22 12.09
CA TYR A 514 7.96 -17.92 10.89
C TYR A 514 7.33 -19.31 10.79
N TYR A 515 7.02 -19.75 9.56
CA TYR A 515 6.87 -21.17 9.21
C TYR A 515 8.21 -21.74 8.72
N LEU A 516 8.57 -22.94 9.18
CA LEU A 516 9.79 -23.67 8.78
C LEU A 516 9.49 -25.15 8.53
N PRO A 517 10.09 -25.78 7.50
CA PRO A 517 9.79 -27.16 7.12
C PRO A 517 10.33 -28.20 8.12
N THR A 518 11.44 -27.90 8.81
CA THR A 518 12.12 -28.84 9.72
C THR A 518 12.25 -28.27 11.14
N TYR A 519 12.35 -29.17 12.12
CA TYR A 519 12.53 -28.80 13.53
C TYR A 519 13.91 -28.19 13.82
N GLU A 520 14.95 -28.62 13.12
CA GLU A 520 16.32 -28.11 13.27
C GLU A 520 16.42 -26.64 12.84
N GLU A 521 15.87 -26.31 11.67
CA GLU A 521 15.75 -24.92 11.20
C GLU A 521 14.94 -24.08 12.20
N ALA A 522 13.83 -24.61 12.72
CA ALA A 522 13.00 -23.95 13.71
C ALA A 522 13.77 -23.64 15.00
N LEU A 523 14.55 -24.58 15.53
CA LEU A 523 15.37 -24.38 16.72
C LEU A 523 16.46 -23.32 16.51
N LYS A 524 17.12 -23.30 15.35
CA LYS A 524 18.09 -22.27 15.00
C LYS A 524 17.42 -20.89 14.91
N LYS A 525 16.31 -20.78 14.19
CA LYS A 525 15.62 -19.50 13.96
C LYS A 525 14.93 -18.96 15.23
N GLN A 526 14.43 -19.84 16.10
CA GLN A 526 13.90 -19.47 17.41
C GLN A 526 14.94 -18.75 18.28
N ARG A 527 16.18 -19.25 18.32
CA ARG A 527 17.29 -18.64 19.08
C ARG A 527 17.69 -17.28 18.52
N GLU A 528 17.72 -17.14 17.19
CA GLU A 528 17.94 -15.87 16.49
C GLU A 528 16.87 -14.84 16.86
N VAL A 529 15.59 -15.19 16.72
CA VAL A 529 14.44 -14.31 17.01
C VAL A 529 14.42 -13.91 18.49
N ASN A 530 14.63 -14.83 19.43
CA ASN A 530 14.64 -14.51 20.85
C ASN A 530 15.84 -13.63 21.26
N THR A 531 16.99 -13.76 20.58
CA THR A 531 18.14 -12.86 20.76
C THR A 531 17.81 -11.44 20.27
N LEU A 532 17.31 -11.32 19.03
CA LEU A 532 16.93 -10.02 18.45
C LEU A 532 15.82 -9.32 19.24
N LYS A 533 14.83 -10.08 19.73
CA LYS A 533 13.76 -9.58 20.60
C LYS A 533 14.32 -9.02 21.91
N LYS A 534 15.24 -9.73 22.58
CA LYS A 534 15.86 -9.28 23.83
C LYS A 534 16.74 -8.04 23.67
N ALA A 535 17.26 -7.77 22.47
CA ALA A 535 17.99 -6.56 22.14
C ALA A 535 17.11 -5.34 21.86
N ASN A 536 15.77 -5.49 21.77
CA ASN A 536 14.84 -4.41 21.44
C ASN A 536 13.97 -4.03 22.66
N PRO A 537 14.18 -2.86 23.28
CA PRO A 537 13.41 -2.42 24.46
C PRO A 537 11.89 -2.38 24.25
N ALA A 538 11.40 -2.10 23.04
CA ALA A 538 9.96 -2.06 22.75
C ALA A 538 9.28 -3.44 22.87
N LEU A 539 10.08 -4.51 22.86
CA LEU A 539 9.66 -5.92 22.92
C LEU A 539 9.94 -6.59 24.27
N GLU A 540 10.43 -5.88 25.29
CA GLU A 540 10.78 -6.44 26.60
C GLU A 540 9.63 -7.26 27.23
N LYS A 541 8.39 -6.77 27.12
CA LYS A 541 7.18 -7.44 27.64
C LYS A 541 6.68 -8.61 26.79
N VAL A 542 7.27 -8.87 25.62
CA VAL A 542 6.91 -9.99 24.75
C VAL A 542 7.62 -11.25 25.26
N LYS A 543 6.89 -12.35 25.41
CA LYS A 543 7.44 -13.64 25.88
C LYS A 543 8.46 -14.21 24.88
N ASP A 544 9.26 -15.19 25.31
CA ASP A 544 10.13 -15.91 24.38
C ASP A 544 9.27 -16.76 23.43
N VAL A 545 9.62 -16.71 22.14
CA VAL A 545 8.95 -17.41 21.05
C VAL A 545 9.21 -18.91 21.19
N TRP A 546 8.18 -19.74 21.01
CA TRP A 546 8.22 -21.19 21.21
C TRP A 546 7.80 -21.97 19.96
N ILE A 547 8.19 -23.24 19.87
CA ILE A 547 7.99 -24.07 18.66
C ILE A 547 6.71 -24.90 18.79
N LEU A 548 5.84 -24.79 17.78
CA LEU A 548 4.64 -25.62 17.60
C LEU A 548 4.80 -26.45 16.32
N ILE A 549 4.71 -27.77 16.43
CA ILE A 549 4.73 -28.69 15.29
C ILE A 549 3.30 -28.99 14.87
N VAL A 550 3.02 -28.85 13.57
CA VAL A 550 1.78 -29.26 12.92
C VAL A 550 2.04 -30.56 12.14
N GLU A 551 1.37 -31.64 12.55
CA GLU A 551 1.49 -33.01 12.02
C GLU A 551 0.39 -33.42 11.04
#